data_AF-A0A1Z5IY65-F1
#
_entry.id   AF-A0A1Z5IY65-F1
#
_cell.length_a   1.000
_cell.length_b   1.000
_cell.length_c   1.000
_cell.angle_alpha   90.00
_cell.angle_beta   90.00
_cell.angle_gamma   90.00
#
_symmetry.space_group_name_H-M   'P 1'
#
loop_
_entity.id
_entity.type
_entity.pdbx_description
1 polymer ?
#
loop_
_entity_poly.entity_id
_entity_poly.type
_entity_poly.pdbx_seq_one_letter_code
_entity_poly.pdbx_strand_id
1 'polypeptide(L)' 'MTIADTAVQLKLMILYAAGLIALLSVIIVSIRHDHRITLNSTLPLIIVAVFMLFVLISLQQL' A
#
# COMPACT_ATOMS: atom_id res chain seq x y z
N MET A 1 -23.30 -2.22 -10.50
CA MET A 1 -22.47 -1.09 -10.03
C MET A 1 -23.11 0.19 -10.52
N THR A 2 -23.55 1.05 -9.60
CA THR A 2 -24.08 2.38 -9.92
C THR A 2 -22.93 3.36 -10.16
N ILE A 3 -23.23 4.51 -10.76
CA ILE A 3 -22.25 5.60 -10.96
C ILE A 3 -21.67 6.07 -9.60
N ALA A 4 -22.49 6.03 -8.54
CA ALA A 4 -22.04 6.36 -7.19
C ALA A 4 -21.01 5.34 -6.67
N ASP A 5 -21.22 4.04 -6.92
CA ASP A 5 -20.28 2.98 -6.55
C ASP A 5 -18.93 3.15 -7.27
N THR A 6 -18.95 3.50 -8.56
CA THR A 6 -17.74 3.75 -9.36
C THR A 6 -16.94 4.95 -8.87
N ALA A 7 -17.63 6.04 -8.49
CA ALA A 7 -16.96 7.22 -7.96
C ALA A 7 -16.29 6.95 -6.61
N VAL A 8 -16.90 6.13 -5.76
CA VAL A 8 -16.33 5.72 -4.46
C VAL A 8 -15.12 4.81 -4.68
N GLN A 9 -15.24 3.82 -5.57
CA GLN A 9 -14.16 2.88 -5.88
C GLN A 9 -12.92 3.59 -6.42
N LEU A 10 -13.10 4.56 -7.32
CA LEU A 10 -12.00 5.36 -7.85
C LEU A 10 -11.28 6.17 -6.74
N LYS A 11 -12.04 6.77 -5.82
CA LYS A 11 -11.47 7.50 -4.67
C LYS A 11 -10.67 6.57 -3.76
N LEU A 12 -11.21 5.38 -3.49
CA LEU A 12 -10.54 4.36 -2.68
C LEU A 12 -9.25 3.86 -3.35
N MET A 13 -9.26 3.61 -4.66
CA MET A 13 -8.07 3.23 -5.41
C MET A 13 -6.98 4.30 -5.31
N ILE A 14 -7.32 5.58 -5.50
CA ILE A 14 -6.36 6.69 -5.40
C ILE A 14 -5.79 6.77 -3.98
N LEU A 15 -6.63 6.66 -2.95
CA LEU A 15 -6.22 6.72 -1.56
C LEU A 15 -5.25 5.58 -1.21
N TYR A 16 -5.57 4.34 -1.61
CA TYR A 16 -4.72 3.19 -1.37
C TYR A 16 -3.41 3.25 -2.16
N ALA A 17 -3.44 3.73 -3.41
CA ALA A 17 -2.24 3.92 -4.22
C ALA A 17 -1.29 4.94 -3.58
N ALA A 18 -1.83 6.09 -3.13
CA ALA A 18 -1.04 7.10 -2.43
C ALA A 18 -0.44 6.55 -1.11
N GLY A 19 -1.24 5.81 -0.33
CA GLY A 19 -0.78 5.16 0.89
C GLY A 19 0.34 4.14 0.65
N LEU A 20 0.22 3.32 -0.41
CA LEU A 20 1.23 2.35 -0.80
C LEU A 20 2.54 3.03 -1.20
N ILE A 21 2.49 4.12 -1.99
CA ILE A 21 3.68 4.88 -2.39
C ILE A 21 4.39 5.48 -1.16
N ALA A 22 3.63 6.04 -0.21
CA ALA A 22 4.17 6.58 1.02
C ALA A 22 4.85 5.47 1.86
N LEU A 23 4.20 4.32 2.01
CA LEU A 23 4.75 3.18 2.75
C LEU A 23 6.03 2.64 2.10
N LEU A 24 6.05 2.48 0.77
CA LEU A 24 7.25 2.09 0.03
C LEU A 24 8.39 3.09 0.24
N SER A 25 8.08 4.39 0.26
CA SER A 25 9.06 5.44 0.53
C SER A 25 9.67 5.28 1.93
N VAL A 26 8.85 5.00 2.94
CA VAL A 26 9.32 4.73 4.31
C VAL A 26 10.19 3.47 4.36
N ILE A 27 9.78 2.38 3.71
CA ILE A 27 10.57 1.14 3.64
C ILE A 27 11.94 1.40 3.03
N ILE A 28 11.99 2.13 1.91
CA ILE A 28 13.25 2.47 1.22
C ILE A 28 14.14 3.31 2.13
N VAL A 29 13.59 4.32 2.81
CA VAL A 29 14.33 5.17 3.74
C VAL A 29 14.85 4.37 4.93
N SER A 30 14.03 3.52 5.55
CA SER A 30 14.45 2.66 6.65
C SER A 30 15.57 1.71 6.23
N ILE A 31 15.47 1.04 5.08
CA ILE A 31 16.52 0.14 4.58
C ILE A 31 17.81 0.92 4.31
N ARG A 32 17.71 2.13 3.73
CA ARG A 32 18.88 2.97 3.44
C ARG A 32 19.57 3.46 4.71
N HIS A 33 18.79 3.85 5.73
CA HIS A 33 19.32 4.40 6.97
C HIS A 33 19.93 3.30 7.86
N ASP A 34 19.28 2.15 7.98
CA ASP A 34 19.72 1.08 8.86
C ASP A 34 20.66 0.07 8.17
N HIS A 35 20.80 0.16 6.84
CA HIS A 35 21.57 -0.77 5.98
C HIS A 35 21.23 -2.26 6.19
N ARG A 36 20.13 -2.54 6.89
CA ARG A 36 19.68 -3.88 7.27
C ARG A 36 18.18 -3.94 7.18
N ILE A 37 17.69 -5.05 6.63
CA ILE A 37 16.29 -5.44 6.75
C ILE A 37 16.15 -6.04 8.15
N THR A 38 15.64 -5.27 9.09
CA THR A 38 15.41 -5.76 10.45
C THR A 38 14.09 -6.52 10.48
N LEU A 39 14.10 -7.75 10.98
CA LEU A 39 12.87 -8.56 11.07
C LEU A 39 11.80 -7.91 11.97
N ASN A 40 12.21 -7.10 12.95
CA ASN A 40 11.26 -6.46 13.88
C ASN A 40 10.59 -5.19 13.32
N SER A 41 11.24 -4.45 12.41
CA SER A 41 10.69 -3.17 11.93
C SER A 41 10.40 -3.18 10.43
N THR A 42 11.29 -3.75 9.60
CA THR A 42 11.11 -3.76 8.15
C THR A 42 10.15 -4.85 7.69
N LEU A 43 10.17 -6.03 8.33
CA LEU A 43 9.28 -7.14 7.96
C LEU A 43 7.78 -6.80 8.12
N PRO A 44 7.32 -6.19 9.23
CA PRO A 44 5.92 -5.78 9.36
C PRO A 44 5.51 -4.77 8.29
N LEU A 45 6.39 -3.81 7.94
CA LEU A 45 6.12 -2.83 6.90
C LEU A 45 5.94 -3.49 5.52
N ILE A 46 6.77 -4.48 5.20
CA ILE A 46 6.65 -5.26 3.95
C ILE A 46 5.32 -6.02 3.92
N ILE A 47 4.92 -6.65 5.04
CA ILE A 47 3.63 -7.36 5.13
C ILE A 47 2.46 -6.40 4.88
N VAL A 48 2.49 -5.21 5.49
CA VAL A 48 1.46 -4.18 5.26
C VAL A 48 1.46 -3.72 3.81
N ALA A 49 2.63 -3.58 3.17
CA ALA A 49 2.72 -3.20 1.76
C ALA A 49 2.11 -4.26 0.84
N VAL A 50 2.36 -5.54 1.10
CA VAL A 50 1.75 -6.66 0.39
C VAL A 50 0.23 -6.68 0.59
N PHE A 51 -0.25 -6.44 1.81
CA PHE A 51 -1.68 -6.33 2.09
C PHE A 51 -2.33 -5.17 1.32
N MET A 52 -1.71 -3.99 1.31
CA MET A 52 -2.22 -2.85 0.53
C MET A 52 -2.25 -3.13 -0.97
N LEU A 53 -1.25 -3.85 -1.50
CA LEU A 53 -1.24 -4.33 -2.89
C LEU A 53 -2.43 -5.25 -3.17
N PHE A 54 -2.70 -6.19 -2.27
CA PHE A 54 -3.85 -7.09 -2.40
C PHE A 54 -5.19 -6.33 -2.39
N VAL A 55 -5.33 -5.33 -1.53
CA VAL A 55 -6.53 -4.48 -1.49
C VAL A 55 -6.70 -3.72 -2.81
N LEU A 56 -5.62 -3.17 -3.37
CA LEU A 56 -5.67 -2.49 -4.68
C LEU A 56 -6.12 -3.43 -5.80
N ILE A 57 -5.58 -4.65 -5.85
CA ILE A 57 -5.98 -5.66 -6.84
C ILE A 57 -7.45 -6.03 -6.66
N SER A 58 -7.90 -6.22 -5.42
CA SER A 58 -9.30 -6.53 -5.10
C SER A 58 -10.24 -5.39 -5.50
N LEU A 59 -9.84 -4.14 -5.28
CA LEU A 59 -10.59 -2.96 -5.71
C LEU A 59 -10.64 -2.81 -7.23
N GLN A 60 -9.69 -3.38 -7.97
CA GLN A 60 -9.71 -3.37 -9.44
C GLN A 60 -10.62 -4.47 -10.01
N GLN A 61 -10.80 -5.58 -9.29
CA GLN A 61 -11.62 -6.72 -9.73
C GLN A 61 -13.11 -6.59 -9.36
N LEU A 62 -13.46 -5.61 -8.51
CA LEU A 62 -14.83 -5.32 -8.09
C LEU A 62 -15.56 -4.42 -9.11
#